data_AF-A0A371R7U4-F1
#
_entry.id   AF-A0A371R7U4-F1
#
_cell.length_a   1.000
_cell.length_b   1.000
_cell.length_c   1.000
_cell.angle_alpha   90.00
_cell.angle_beta   90.00
_cell.angle_gamma   90.00
#
_symmetry.space_group_name_H-M   'P 1'
#
loop_
_entity.id
_entity.type
_entity.pdbx_description
1 polymer ?
#
loop_
_entity_poly.entity_id
_entity_poly.type
_entity_poly.pdbx_seq_one_letter_code
_entity_poly.pdbx_strand_id
1 'polypeptide(L)'
;MPTAWHPDGRIAFKDGTVWHENGGLAVKGNQAWHADGRLAFSGDVAWYGNGRIAKKGENSWHANGRMAGQGAEAFELSIGPSVTLLIDTDGIFAVRIHGSTYSDAES
;
A
#
# COMPACT_ATOMS: atom_id res chain seq x y z
N MET A 1 14.10 -17.13 -0.63
CA MET A 1 12.99 -16.14 -0.44
C MET A 1 13.38 -14.83 -1.11
N PRO A 2 12.57 -14.28 -2.03
CA PRO A 2 12.92 -13.07 -2.77
C PRO A 2 13.03 -11.87 -1.82
N THR A 3 14.12 -11.12 -1.94
CA THR A 3 14.31 -9.85 -1.26
C THR A 3 14.40 -8.76 -2.32
N ALA A 4 13.67 -7.66 -2.13
CA ALA A 4 13.81 -6.48 -2.96
C ALA A 4 14.41 -5.34 -2.14
N TRP A 5 15.11 -4.44 -2.84
CA TRP A 5 15.86 -3.33 -2.25
C TRP A 5 15.47 -2.03 -2.90
N HIS A 6 15.39 -0.98 -2.10
CA HIS A 6 15.30 0.39 -2.58
C HIS A 6 16.64 0.83 -3.18
N PRO A 7 16.67 1.88 -4.03
CA PRO A 7 17.90 2.41 -4.60
C PRO A 7 18.95 2.85 -3.55
N ASP A 8 18.51 3.20 -2.34
CA ASP A 8 19.37 3.59 -1.22
C ASP A 8 19.96 2.39 -0.44
N GLY A 9 19.69 1.16 -0.89
CA GLY A 9 20.18 -0.08 -0.29
C GLY A 9 19.38 -0.55 0.92
N ARG A 10 18.25 0.08 1.27
CA ARG A 10 17.34 -0.43 2.30
C ARG A 10 16.44 -1.53 1.74
N ILE A 11 15.98 -2.42 2.61
CA ILE A 11 15.04 -3.48 2.22
C ILE A 11 13.72 -2.83 1.81
N ALA A 12 13.21 -3.19 0.63
CA ALA A 12 11.90 -2.80 0.14
C ALA A 12 10.86 -3.90 0.35
N PHE A 13 11.26 -5.16 0.17
CA PHE A 13 10.41 -6.33 0.39
C PHE A 13 11.21 -7.51 0.93
N LYS A 14 10.63 -8.23 1.90
CA LYS A 14 11.18 -9.45 2.47
C LYS A 14 10.09 -10.15 3.28
N ASP A 15 9.95 -11.46 3.11
CA ASP A 15 9.07 -12.32 3.91
C ASP A 15 7.62 -11.77 4.02
N GLY A 16 7.07 -11.30 2.90
CA GLY A 16 5.69 -10.76 2.85
C GLY A 16 5.51 -9.40 3.50
N THR A 17 6.59 -8.75 3.92
CA THR A 17 6.57 -7.40 4.49
C THR A 17 7.15 -6.41 3.48
N VAL A 18 6.54 -5.23 3.38
CA VAL A 18 6.96 -4.13 2.51
C VAL A 18 7.35 -2.94 3.37
N TRP A 19 8.42 -2.24 2.98
CA TRP A 19 8.89 -1.02 3.64
C TRP A 19 8.96 0.14 2.65
N HIS A 20 8.74 1.34 3.16
CA HIS A 20 8.98 2.59 2.46
C HIS A 20 10.50 2.86 2.35
N GLU A 21 10.89 3.73 1.43
CA GLU A 21 12.30 4.16 1.27
C GLU A 21 12.86 4.77 2.57
N ASN A 22 12.03 5.42 3.38
CA ASN A 22 12.43 5.96 4.68
C ASN A 22 12.64 4.88 5.76
N GLY A 23 12.47 3.59 5.44
CA GLY A 23 12.56 2.46 6.37
C GLY A 23 11.29 2.21 7.19
N GLY A 24 10.26 3.05 7.03
CA GLY A 24 8.97 2.86 7.68
C GLY A 24 8.22 1.64 7.14
N LEU A 25 7.45 0.98 8.00
CA LEU A 25 6.62 -0.15 7.60
C LEU A 25 5.54 0.31 6.61
N ALA A 26 5.43 -0.35 5.46
CA ALA A 26 4.42 -0.01 4.46
C ALA A 26 3.28 -1.04 4.45
N VAL A 27 3.58 -2.34 4.42
CA VAL A 27 2.59 -3.42 4.42
C VAL A 27 3.07 -4.58 5.26
N LYS A 28 2.18 -5.14 6.08
CA LYS A 28 2.42 -6.37 6.85
C LYS A 28 1.10 -7.07 7.12
N GLY A 29 0.97 -8.31 6.64
CA GLY A 29 -0.31 -9.02 6.68
C GLY A 29 -1.38 -8.22 5.92
N ASN A 30 -2.57 -8.08 6.52
CA ASN A 30 -3.71 -7.37 5.91
C ASN A 30 -3.79 -5.89 6.33
N GLN A 31 -2.66 -5.29 6.67
CA GLN A 31 -2.58 -3.88 7.06
C GLN A 31 -1.52 -3.15 6.28
N ALA A 32 -1.78 -1.87 6.03
CA ALA A 32 -0.86 -0.99 5.35
C ALA A 32 -0.82 0.39 6.02
N TRP A 33 0.33 1.06 5.90
CA TRP A 33 0.59 2.36 6.51
C TRP A 33 1.21 3.32 5.50
N HIS A 34 0.81 4.58 5.61
CA HIS A 34 1.42 5.69 4.91
C HIS A 34 2.89 5.86 5.31
N ALA A 35 3.69 6.51 4.47
CA ALA A 35 5.11 6.77 4.75
C ALA A 35 5.35 7.58 6.03
N ASP A 36 4.33 8.32 6.50
CA ASP A 36 4.33 9.06 7.77
C ASP A 36 3.90 8.20 8.98
N GLY A 37 3.61 6.91 8.78
CA GLY A 37 3.19 5.94 9.79
C GLY A 37 1.69 5.88 10.06
N ARG A 38 0.85 6.70 9.40
CA ARG A 38 -0.60 6.63 9.57
C ARG A 38 -1.18 5.38 8.90
N LEU A 39 -2.25 4.82 9.46
CA LEU A 39 -2.92 3.67 8.86
C LEU A 39 -3.53 4.05 7.49
N ALA A 40 -3.20 3.26 6.46
CA ALA A 40 -3.70 3.42 5.11
C ALA A 40 -4.75 2.37 4.75
N PHE A 41 -4.66 1.18 5.33
CA PHE A 41 -5.63 0.10 5.11
C PHE A 41 -5.71 -0.82 6.32
N SER A 42 -6.93 -1.24 6.68
CA SER A 42 -7.18 -2.29 7.67
C SER A 42 -8.61 -2.80 7.53
N GLY A 43 -8.77 -4.13 7.49
CA GLY A 43 -10.07 -4.76 7.31
C GLY A 43 -10.61 -4.50 5.91
N ASP A 44 -11.71 -3.74 5.82
CA ASP A 44 -12.41 -3.36 4.58
C ASP A 44 -12.30 -1.86 4.27
N VAL A 45 -11.48 -1.12 5.02
CA VAL A 45 -11.39 0.34 4.92
C VAL A 45 -9.99 0.78 4.48
N ALA A 46 -9.95 1.68 3.51
CA ALA A 46 -8.76 2.37 3.06
C ALA A 46 -8.86 3.87 3.37
N TRP A 47 -7.74 4.51 3.70
CA TRP A 47 -7.67 5.94 4.02
C TRP A 47 -6.58 6.63 3.21
N TYR A 48 -6.89 7.84 2.72
CA TYR A 48 -5.88 8.75 2.19
C TYR A 48 -4.92 9.24 3.30
N GLY A 49 -3.75 9.75 2.92
CA GLY A 49 -2.77 10.29 3.87
C GLY A 49 -3.27 11.48 4.71
N ASN A 50 -4.36 12.12 4.26
CA ASN A 50 -5.07 13.16 5.02
C ASN A 50 -6.09 12.61 6.04
N GLY A 51 -6.20 11.29 6.19
CA GLY A 51 -7.09 10.60 7.13
C GLY A 51 -8.53 10.41 6.65
N ARG A 52 -8.91 10.90 5.45
CA ARG A 52 -10.25 10.65 4.90
C ARG A 52 -10.36 9.24 4.32
N ILE A 53 -11.55 8.66 4.41
CA ILE A 53 -11.86 7.37 3.81
C ILE A 53 -11.71 7.49 2.30
N ALA A 54 -10.98 6.54 1.71
CA ALA A 54 -10.80 6.37 0.29
C ALA A 54 -11.72 5.28 -0.25
N LYS A 55 -11.85 4.17 0.50
CA LYS A 55 -12.72 3.04 0.17
C LYS A 55 -13.27 2.40 1.44
N LYS A 56 -14.51 1.90 1.36
CA LYS A 56 -15.16 1.09 2.40
C LYS A 56 -16.21 0.21 1.73
N GLY A 57 -15.97 -1.11 1.73
CA GLY A 57 -16.77 -2.05 0.95
C GLY A 57 -16.78 -1.66 -0.54
N GLU A 58 -17.98 -1.57 -1.12
CA GLU A 58 -18.19 -1.21 -2.53
C GLU A 58 -18.14 0.29 -2.82
N ASN A 59 -18.01 1.12 -1.79
CA ASN A 59 -18.05 2.58 -1.94
C ASN A 59 -16.64 3.17 -1.99
N SER A 60 -16.45 4.16 -2.85
CA SER A 60 -15.21 4.94 -2.94
C SER A 60 -15.47 6.44 -2.83
N TRP A 61 -14.46 7.16 -2.33
CA TRP A 61 -14.48 8.61 -2.15
C TRP A 61 -13.19 9.21 -2.67
N HIS A 62 -13.26 10.44 -3.18
CA HIS A 62 -12.09 11.25 -3.47
C HIS A 62 -11.45 11.77 -2.17
N ALA A 63 -10.19 12.19 -2.23
CA ALA A 63 -9.48 12.77 -1.08
C ALA A 63 -10.12 14.05 -0.52
N ASN A 64 -11.03 14.68 -1.27
CA ASN A 64 -11.83 15.81 -0.78
C ASN A 64 -13.09 15.38 0.02
N GLY A 65 -13.37 14.08 0.13
CA GLY A 65 -14.52 13.49 0.83
C GLY A 65 -15.78 13.35 -0.03
N ARG A 66 -15.77 13.77 -1.29
CA ARG A 66 -16.89 13.54 -2.21
C ARG A 66 -16.93 12.08 -2.65
N MET A 67 -18.13 11.50 -2.71
CA MET A 67 -18.33 10.15 -3.24
C MET A 67 -17.87 10.09 -4.69
N ALA A 68 -17.03 9.10 -4.99
CA ALA A 68 -16.45 8.89 -6.31
C ALA A 68 -17.22 7.82 -7.10
N GLY A 69 -17.72 6.79 -6.42
CA GLY A 69 -18.48 5.73 -7.06
C GLY A 69 -19.00 4.68 -6.09
N GLN A 70 -19.86 3.80 -6.63
CA GLN A 70 -20.40 2.61 -5.99
C GLN A 70 -20.31 1.45 -6.99
N GLY A 71 -20.06 0.24 -6.50
CA GLY A 71 -19.81 -0.93 -7.35
C GLY A 71 -18.30 -1.14 -7.52
N ALA A 72 -17.86 -2.37 -7.22
CA ALA A 72 -16.47 -2.73 -7.02
C ALA A 72 -15.60 -2.56 -8.27
N GLU A 73 -14.88 -1.45 -8.36
CA GLU A 73 -13.67 -1.37 -9.18
C GLU A 73 -12.42 -1.40 -8.29
N ALA A 74 -11.33 -1.93 -8.87
CA ALA A 74 -10.02 -1.89 -8.25
C ALA A 74 -9.63 -0.41 -8.00
N PHE A 75 -9.21 -0.13 -6.78
CA PHE A 75 -8.83 1.20 -6.32
C PHE A 75 -7.32 1.23 -6.10
N GLU A 76 -6.63 2.17 -6.76
CA GLU A 76 -5.22 2.42 -6.49
C GLU A 76 -5.08 3.46 -5.38
N LEU A 77 -4.35 3.10 -4.31
CA LEU A 77 -4.02 4.02 -3.23
C LEU A 77 -2.50 4.16 -3.11
N SER A 78 -1.98 5.35 -3.44
CA SER A 78 -0.60 5.67 -3.10
C SER A 78 -0.49 5.95 -1.60
N ILE A 79 0.35 5.17 -0.92
CA ILE A 79 0.58 5.28 0.53
C ILE A 79 1.97 5.86 0.84
N GLY A 80 2.72 6.21 -0.19
CA GLY A 80 4.02 6.83 -0.09
C GLY A 80 4.59 7.08 -1.48
N PRO A 81 5.78 7.67 -1.58
CA PRO A 81 6.43 7.92 -2.87
C PRO A 81 6.74 6.62 -3.63
N SER A 82 7.02 5.54 -2.89
CA SER A 82 7.50 4.28 -3.46
C SER A 82 6.53 3.11 -3.32
N VAL A 83 5.33 3.30 -2.75
CA VAL A 83 4.37 2.21 -2.53
C VAL A 83 2.95 2.59 -2.91
N THR A 84 2.34 1.76 -3.76
CA THR A 84 0.93 1.84 -4.15
C THR A 84 0.23 0.53 -3.80
N LEU A 85 -0.95 0.62 -3.19
CA LEU A 85 -1.84 -0.50 -2.94
C LEU A 85 -2.85 -0.62 -4.08
N LEU A 86 -3.13 -1.86 -4.47
CA LEU A 86 -4.23 -2.21 -5.36
C LEU A 86 -5.30 -2.92 -4.53
N ILE A 87 -6.47 -2.30 -4.42
CA ILE A 87 -7.50 -2.65 -3.44
C ILE A 87 -8.85 -2.90 -4.13
N ASP A 88 -9.40 -4.09 -3.99
CA ASP A 88 -10.76 -4.41 -4.44
C ASP A 88 -11.74 -4.53 -3.25
N THR A 89 -12.83 -5.26 -3.39
CA THR A 89 -13.79 -5.52 -2.30
C THR A 89 -13.29 -6.50 -1.25
N ASP A 90 -12.36 -7.38 -1.61
CA ASP A 90 -11.81 -8.42 -0.73
C ASP A 90 -10.57 -7.91 0.02
N GLY A 91 -9.97 -6.82 -0.44
CA GLY A 91 -8.94 -6.06 0.25
C GLY A 91 -7.76 -5.74 -0.64
N ILE A 92 -6.55 -5.75 -0.08
CA ILE A 92 -5.31 -5.58 -0.86
C ILE A 92 -5.05 -6.87 -1.64
N PHE A 93 -5.18 -6.82 -2.97
CA PHE A 93 -4.84 -7.97 -3.83
C PHE A 93 -3.43 -7.88 -4.41
N ALA A 94 -2.85 -6.67 -4.45
CA ALA A 94 -1.47 -6.47 -4.89
C ALA A 94 -0.85 -5.21 -4.28
N VAL A 95 0.48 -5.22 -4.16
CA VAL A 95 1.29 -4.09 -3.73
C VAL A 95 2.33 -3.81 -4.81
N ARG A 96 2.37 -2.58 -5.30
CA ARG A 96 3.40 -2.12 -6.23
C ARG A 96 4.45 -1.34 -5.46
N ILE A 97 5.70 -1.79 -5.56
CA ILE A 97 6.87 -1.09 -5.06
C ILE A 97 7.56 -0.44 -6.25
N HIS A 98 7.76 0.88 -6.20
CA HIS A 98 8.39 1.64 -7.26
C HIS A 98 9.89 1.78 -7.00
N GLY A 99 10.69 1.74 -8.07
CA GLY A 99 12.14 1.95 -7.98
C GLY A 99 12.94 0.83 -7.31
N SER A 100 12.32 -0.26 -6.89
CA SER A 100 13.01 -1.38 -6.23
C SER A 100 13.68 -2.34 -7.21
N THR A 101 14.81 -2.90 -6.82
CA THR A 101 15.49 -4.00 -7.52
C THR A 101 15.29 -5.32 -6.79
N TYR A 102 15.11 -6.41 -7.53
CA TYR A 102 14.98 -7.76 -6.98
C TYR A 102 16.35 -8.44 -6.90
N SER A 103 16.62 -9.12 -5.79
CA SER A 103 17.74 -10.05 -5.66
C SER A 103 17.22 -11.42 -5.25
N ASP A 104 17.33 -12.40 -6.14
CA ASP A 104 17.19 -13.82 -5.81
C ASP A 104 18.51 -14.32 -5.22
N ALA A 105 18.90 -13.78 -4.05
CA ALA A 105 20.08 -14.27 -3.35
C ALA A 105 19.73 -15.57 -2.62
N GLU A 106 19.61 -16.66 -3.39
CA GLU A 106 19.94 -17.99 -2.87
C GLU A 106 21.40 -18.24 -3.26
N SER A 107 22.31 -18.09 -2.29
CA SER A 107 23.72 -18.46 -2.38
C SER A 107 24.01 -19.50 -1.30
#